data_AF-A0AA89Q8R2-F1
#
_entry.id   AF-A0AA89Q8R2-F1
#
_cell.length_a   1.000
_cell.length_b   1.000
_cell.length_c   1.000
_cell.angle_alpha   90.00
_cell.angle_beta   90.00
_cell.angle_gamma   90.00
#
_symmetry.space_group_name_H-M   'P 1'
#
loop_
_entity.id
_entity.type
_entity.pdbx_description
1 polymer ?
#
loop_
_entity_poly.entity_id
_entity_poly.type
_entity_poly.pdbx_seq_one_letter_code
_entity_poly.pdbx_strand_id
1 'polypeptide(L)'
;MTQPPVIEEIEDDDIRLLIDSPAPTPVFTAPRPVWLNTLSNWRTFATLDRTRPDLADSPPPGTEVADNDLRLRYHALMPTVVTPAIGRALVVVHEHLLANRERIHGKTGVIIEGPRGTGKTEILQYIGRHYENKIARLYEPDESRIPVIALRVPPLARGGRRNWPAAFASFLGLKHDGGSDPTRSICHVMRNSSTLLVLIDGIEQLRAGADAEESFAYLEEISESTGATFLFAGRAARSIVDPLTRDRETALADNEEIWGDYATLRTSRIGYDTDGHKLFTKIVRKFDKNLCLHHHQPDDLTNLHEYLHRRTKGYLRALSQLVSQGAQKAIWNKQERITEELLESLAIGRSRTI
;
A
#
# COMPACT_ATOMS: atom_id res chain seq x y z
N MET A 1 12.64 -28.89 -28.10
CA MET A 1 14.01 -28.82 -27.57
C MET A 1 14.20 -27.44 -26.96
N THR A 2 14.02 -27.34 -25.65
CA THR A 2 14.24 -26.10 -24.88
C THR A 2 15.75 -25.86 -24.79
N GLN A 3 16.22 -24.72 -25.31
CA GLN A 3 17.59 -24.27 -25.08
C GLN A 3 17.87 -24.27 -23.56
N PRO A 4 19.06 -24.70 -23.13
CA PRO A 4 19.46 -24.55 -21.73
C PRO A 4 19.44 -23.07 -21.34
N PRO A 5 19.10 -22.74 -20.08
CA PRO A 5 19.14 -21.36 -19.61
C PRO A 5 20.56 -20.82 -19.77
N VAL A 6 20.69 -19.67 -20.44
CA VAL A 6 21.94 -18.92 -20.51
C VAL A 6 22.27 -18.48 -19.09
N ILE A 7 23.42 -18.94 -18.59
CA ILE A 7 24.00 -18.51 -17.32
C ILE A 7 24.58 -17.12 -17.58
N GLU A 8 23.87 -16.07 -17.16
CA GLU A 8 24.47 -14.73 -17.06
C GLU A 8 25.33 -14.74 -15.78
N GLU A 9 26.65 -14.81 -15.94
CA GLU A 9 27.58 -14.53 -14.83
C GLU A 9 27.25 -13.13 -14.26
N ILE A 10 27.17 -13.01 -12.94
CA ILE A 10 27.08 -11.68 -12.32
C ILE A 10 28.39 -10.98 -12.66
N GLU A 11 28.33 -9.93 -13.48
CA GLU A 11 29.51 -9.15 -13.86
C GLU A 11 30.23 -8.69 -12.57
N ASP A 12 31.56 -8.80 -12.53
CA ASP A 12 32.38 -8.40 -11.38
C ASP A 12 32.06 -6.96 -10.92
N ASP A 13 31.63 -6.11 -11.85
CA ASP A 13 31.19 -4.75 -11.54
C ASP A 13 29.92 -4.73 -10.67
N ASP A 14 28.90 -5.57 -10.93
CA ASP A 14 27.68 -5.70 -10.11
C ASP A 14 28.00 -6.23 -8.69
N ILE A 15 29.07 -7.03 -8.53
CA ILE A 15 29.55 -7.50 -7.22
C ILE A 15 30.35 -6.39 -6.50
N ARG A 16 31.19 -5.63 -7.22
CA ARG A 16 31.89 -4.46 -6.66
C ARG A 16 30.92 -3.41 -6.14
N LEU A 17 29.73 -3.26 -6.75
CA LEU A 17 28.64 -2.42 -6.23
C LEU A 17 28.20 -2.79 -4.80
N LEU A 18 28.44 -4.02 -4.34
CA LEU A 18 28.09 -4.45 -2.98
C LEU A 18 29.26 -4.31 -1.98
N ILE A 19 30.47 -4.09 -2.48
CA ILE A 19 31.72 -4.13 -1.70
C ILE A 19 32.29 -2.73 -1.50
N ASP A 20 32.23 -1.87 -2.53
CA ASP A 20 32.82 -0.53 -2.55
C ASP A 20 31.81 0.57 -2.20
N SER A 21 31.07 0.43 -1.09
CA SER A 21 30.28 1.55 -0.57
C SER A 21 31.23 2.62 -0.02
N PRO A 22 31.23 3.86 -0.57
CA PRO A 22 32.08 4.92 -0.05
C PRO A 22 31.67 5.27 1.39
N ALA A 23 32.62 5.86 2.14
CA ALA A 23 32.52 6.03 3.58
C ALA A 23 31.17 6.61 4.04
N PRO A 24 30.59 6.09 5.15
CA PRO A 24 29.26 6.47 5.61
C PRO A 24 29.18 7.97 5.90
N THR A 25 28.23 8.67 5.26
CA THR A 25 27.85 10.01 5.71
C THR A 25 27.01 9.87 6.99
N PRO A 26 27.33 10.61 8.07
CA PRO A 26 26.90 10.27 9.45
C PRO A 26 25.42 10.48 9.78
N VAL A 27 24.54 10.72 8.80
CA VAL A 27 23.20 11.29 9.03
C VAL A 27 22.05 10.30 8.84
N PHE A 28 22.31 9.05 8.45
CA PHE A 28 21.25 8.07 8.17
C PHE A 28 21.14 7.00 9.24
N THR A 29 19.95 6.90 9.83
CA THR A 29 19.55 5.71 10.59
C THR A 29 19.47 4.52 9.64
N ALA A 30 19.97 3.37 10.08
CA ALA A 30 19.85 2.12 9.33
C ALA A 30 18.41 1.88 8.86
N PRO A 31 18.19 1.45 7.61
CA PRO A 31 16.85 1.19 7.10
C PRO A 31 16.19 0.10 7.94
N ARG A 32 15.03 0.41 8.53
CA ARG A 32 14.20 -0.53 9.27
C ARG A 32 12.84 -0.64 8.58
N PRO A 33 12.36 -1.85 8.26
CA PRO A 33 10.98 -2.02 7.83
C PRO A 33 10.03 -1.48 8.90
N VAL A 34 9.12 -0.59 8.51
CA VAL A 34 8.13 0.01 9.41
C VAL A 34 6.78 -0.61 9.09
N TRP A 35 6.32 -1.53 9.94
CA TRP A 35 4.97 -2.07 9.84
C TRP A 35 3.97 -1.04 10.36
N LEU A 36 2.89 -0.81 9.63
CA LEU A 36 1.88 0.21 9.95
C LEU A 36 0.90 -0.23 11.05
N ASN A 37 1.30 -1.16 11.91
CA ASN A 37 0.46 -1.78 12.94
C ASN A 37 0.55 -1.11 14.31
N THR A 38 1.24 0.04 14.42
CA THR A 38 1.27 0.90 15.61
C THR A 38 0.97 2.34 15.22
N LEU A 39 0.38 3.11 16.14
CA LEU A 39 0.06 4.52 15.93
C LEU A 39 1.32 5.34 15.59
N SER A 40 2.43 5.10 16.27
CA SER A 40 3.70 5.79 16.01
C SER A 40 4.20 5.53 14.58
N ASN A 41 4.14 4.27 14.13
CA ASN A 41 4.55 3.89 12.78
C ASN A 41 3.59 4.44 11.73
N TRP A 42 2.28 4.44 12.01
CA TRP A 42 1.27 5.05 11.15
C TRP A 42 1.47 6.56 11.00
N ARG A 43 1.69 7.28 12.10
CA ARG A 43 1.99 8.73 12.07
C ARG A 43 3.25 9.01 11.28
N THR A 44 4.33 8.26 11.52
CA THR A 44 5.58 8.35 10.75
C THR A 44 5.35 8.13 9.25
N PHE A 45 4.49 7.18 8.88
CA PHE A 45 4.13 6.94 7.49
C PHE A 45 3.28 8.08 6.90
N ALA A 46 2.31 8.59 7.65
CA ALA A 46 1.41 9.64 7.19
C ALA A 46 2.14 10.98 6.95
N THR A 47 3.10 11.30 7.83
CA THR A 47 3.95 12.50 7.73
C THR A 47 5.20 12.30 6.89
N LEU A 48 5.46 11.08 6.40
CA LEU A 48 6.66 10.76 5.63
C LEU A 48 6.83 11.73 4.46
N ASP A 49 7.93 12.48 4.51
CA ASP A 49 8.28 13.38 3.43
C ASP A 49 8.70 12.58 2.19
N ARG A 50 8.10 12.94 1.07
CA ARG A 50 8.35 12.34 -0.25
C ARG A 50 8.61 13.45 -1.28
N THR A 51 9.04 14.63 -0.84
CA THR A 51 9.51 15.67 -1.73
C THR A 51 10.67 15.15 -2.55
N ARG A 52 10.66 15.50 -3.83
CA ARG A 52 11.76 15.21 -4.73
C ARG A 52 13.00 16.00 -4.27
N PRO A 53 14.16 15.35 -4.08
CA PRO A 53 15.41 16.06 -3.82
C PRO A 53 15.76 17.02 -4.97
N ASP A 54 16.40 18.14 -4.67
CA ASP A 54 17.00 18.98 -5.72
C ASP A 54 18.23 18.26 -6.30
N LEU A 55 18.31 18.21 -7.63
CA LEU A 55 19.48 17.65 -8.31
C LEU A 55 20.72 18.52 -8.11
N ALA A 56 20.55 19.83 -7.88
CA ALA A 56 21.66 20.73 -7.58
C ALA A 56 22.36 20.41 -6.24
N ASP A 57 21.61 19.84 -5.28
CA ASP A 57 22.12 19.42 -3.97
C ASP A 57 22.66 17.98 -3.96
N SER A 58 22.54 17.28 -5.10
CA SER A 58 22.95 15.89 -5.25
C SER A 58 24.38 15.78 -5.82
N PRO A 59 25.10 14.67 -5.58
CA PRO A 59 26.42 14.46 -6.17
C PRO A 59 26.40 14.64 -7.70
N PRO A 60 27.40 15.31 -8.31
CA PRO A 60 27.46 15.50 -9.75
C PRO A 60 27.46 14.17 -10.53
N PRO A 61 27.01 14.17 -11.80
CA PRO A 61 27.11 12.99 -12.65
C PRO A 61 28.54 12.42 -12.71
N GLY A 62 28.67 11.10 -12.60
CA GLY A 62 29.96 10.39 -12.71
C GLY A 62 30.74 10.25 -11.40
N THR A 63 30.33 10.91 -10.31
CA THR A 63 30.95 10.70 -9.00
C THR A 63 30.53 9.35 -8.39
N GLU A 64 31.33 8.82 -7.48
CA GLU A 64 30.87 7.70 -6.65
C GLU A 64 29.71 8.13 -5.77
N VAL A 65 28.71 7.25 -5.67
CA VAL A 65 27.47 7.51 -4.91
C VAL A 65 27.52 6.66 -3.66
N ALA A 66 27.32 7.28 -2.50
CA ALA A 66 27.20 6.56 -1.24
C ALA A 66 25.83 5.90 -1.08
N ASP A 67 25.78 4.82 -0.31
CA ASP A 67 24.54 4.09 0.04
C ASP A 67 23.42 4.97 0.58
N ASN A 68 23.79 6.12 1.14
CA ASN A 68 22.89 7.05 1.79
C ASN A 68 22.56 8.29 0.93
N ASP A 69 22.83 8.26 -0.38
CA ASP A 69 22.35 9.28 -1.30
C ASP A 69 20.82 9.42 -1.19
N LEU A 70 20.35 10.66 -1.00
CA LEU A 70 18.94 10.98 -0.81
C LEU A 70 18.08 10.54 -2.00
N ARG A 71 18.63 10.51 -3.20
CA ARG A 71 17.95 10.03 -4.41
C ARG A 71 17.72 8.53 -4.35
N LEU A 72 18.65 7.73 -3.81
CA LEU A 72 18.44 6.28 -3.64
C LEU A 72 17.26 6.01 -2.70
N ARG A 73 17.22 6.72 -1.57
CA ARG A 73 16.10 6.66 -0.60
C ARG A 73 14.80 7.19 -1.20
N TYR A 74 14.85 8.29 -1.96
CA TYR A 74 13.69 8.87 -2.62
C TYR A 74 13.06 7.89 -3.62
N HIS A 75 13.86 7.23 -4.47
CA HIS A 75 13.33 6.25 -5.42
C HIS A 75 12.81 4.96 -4.73
N ALA A 76 13.36 4.57 -3.58
CA ALA A 76 12.80 3.51 -2.74
C ALA A 76 11.42 3.88 -2.15
N LEU A 77 11.24 5.16 -1.81
CA LEU A 77 10.02 5.71 -1.20
C LEU A 77 9.18 6.51 -2.20
N MET A 78 9.35 6.22 -3.50
CA MET A 78 8.83 7.04 -4.59
C MET A 78 7.35 7.39 -4.37
N PRO A 79 6.93 8.64 -4.62
CA PRO A 79 5.55 9.06 -4.40
C PRO A 79 4.53 8.17 -5.12
N THR A 80 3.47 7.80 -4.39
CA THR A 80 2.35 7.04 -4.92
C THR A 80 1.74 7.75 -6.12
N VAL A 81 1.75 7.09 -7.28
CA VAL A 81 1.10 7.60 -8.49
C VAL A 81 -0.42 7.51 -8.36
N VAL A 82 -1.09 8.67 -8.36
CA VAL A 82 -2.57 8.73 -8.28
C VAL A 82 -3.19 8.17 -9.56
N THR A 83 -3.75 6.97 -9.48
CA THR A 83 -4.48 6.32 -10.58
C THR A 83 -5.98 6.68 -10.54
N PRO A 84 -6.75 6.45 -11.62
CA PRO A 84 -8.21 6.57 -11.57
C PRO A 84 -8.86 5.68 -10.49
N ALA A 85 -8.25 4.55 -10.16
CA ALA A 85 -8.71 3.69 -9.07
C ALA A 85 -8.61 4.38 -7.70
N ILE A 86 -7.49 5.06 -7.42
CA ILE A 86 -7.33 5.88 -6.20
C ILE A 86 -8.37 7.01 -6.17
N GLY A 87 -8.55 7.71 -7.30
CA GLY A 87 -9.53 8.80 -7.40
C GLY A 87 -10.96 8.35 -7.10
N ARG A 88 -11.41 7.25 -7.72
CA ARG A 88 -12.73 6.67 -7.44
C ARG A 88 -12.86 6.21 -5.99
N ALA A 89 -11.81 5.59 -5.45
CA ALA A 89 -11.83 5.11 -4.08
C ALA A 89 -11.97 6.25 -3.06
N LEU A 90 -11.29 7.38 -3.28
CA LEU A 90 -11.46 8.57 -2.45
C LEU A 90 -12.89 9.12 -2.48
N VAL A 91 -13.51 9.19 -3.66
CA VAL A 91 -14.89 9.67 -3.81
C VAL A 91 -15.85 8.79 -3.03
N VAL A 92 -15.82 7.47 -3.28
CA VAL A 92 -16.71 6.51 -2.62
C VAL A 92 -16.54 6.51 -1.10
N VAL A 93 -15.29 6.56 -0.62
CA VAL A 93 -15.02 6.63 0.83
C VAL A 93 -15.49 7.95 1.43
N HIS A 94 -15.35 9.05 0.69
CA HIS A 94 -15.84 10.34 1.15
C HIS A 94 -17.37 10.37 1.29
N GLU A 95 -18.08 9.83 0.31
CA GLU A 95 -19.54 9.68 0.36
C GLU A 95 -19.98 8.81 1.54
N HIS A 96 -19.30 7.69 1.79
CA HIS A 96 -19.59 6.81 2.94
C HIS A 96 -19.35 7.52 4.27
N LEU A 97 -18.25 8.26 4.40
CA LEU A 97 -17.97 9.01 5.63
C LEU A 97 -19.02 10.09 5.89
N LEU A 98 -19.49 10.80 4.86
CA LEU A 98 -20.56 11.77 5.02
C LEU A 98 -21.87 11.10 5.43
N ALA A 99 -22.21 9.96 4.81
CA ALA A 99 -23.42 9.22 5.14
C ALA A 99 -23.37 8.58 6.54
N ASN A 100 -22.23 8.05 6.95
CA ASN A 100 -22.05 7.38 8.24
C ASN A 100 -21.91 8.36 9.42
N ARG A 101 -21.47 9.61 9.17
CA ARG A 101 -21.28 10.62 10.23
C ARG A 101 -22.55 10.91 11.02
N GLU A 102 -23.70 10.92 10.34
CA GLU A 102 -25.00 11.23 10.94
C GLU A 102 -25.74 9.98 11.43
N ARG A 103 -25.18 8.78 11.24
CA ARG A 103 -25.81 7.51 11.62
C ARG A 103 -25.38 7.06 13.00
N ILE A 104 -26.35 6.66 13.81
CA ILE A 104 -26.09 6.06 15.12
C ILE A 104 -25.68 4.58 14.94
N HIS A 105 -26.43 3.82 14.16
CA HIS A 105 -26.19 2.38 13.92
C HIS A 105 -26.20 2.04 12.42
N GLY A 106 -25.78 0.82 12.06
CA GLY A 106 -25.91 0.28 10.70
C GLY A 106 -25.01 0.99 9.68
N LYS A 107 -23.79 1.32 10.10
CA LYS A 107 -22.82 2.01 9.25
C LYS A 107 -22.24 1.03 8.24
N THR A 108 -22.38 1.35 6.95
CA THR A 108 -21.83 0.49 5.89
C THR A 108 -20.35 0.77 5.66
N GLY A 109 -19.60 -0.28 5.34
CA GLY A 109 -18.19 -0.21 5.00
C GLY A 109 -17.94 -0.13 3.49
N VAL A 110 -16.65 -0.11 3.13
CA VAL A 110 -16.21 -0.14 1.72
C VAL A 110 -15.23 -1.30 1.52
N ILE A 111 -15.39 -2.05 0.44
CA ILE A 111 -14.56 -3.18 0.07
C ILE A 111 -13.65 -2.79 -1.09
N ILE A 112 -12.36 -3.09 -0.99
CA ILE A 112 -11.36 -2.95 -2.05
C ILE A 112 -10.83 -4.35 -2.39
N GLU A 113 -11.28 -4.90 -3.51
CA GLU A 113 -10.92 -6.26 -3.91
C GLU A 113 -10.15 -6.33 -5.23
N GLY A 114 -9.47 -7.45 -5.46
CA GLY A 114 -8.77 -7.69 -6.72
C GLY A 114 -7.51 -8.56 -6.58
N PRO A 115 -6.88 -8.95 -7.70
CA PRO A 115 -5.71 -9.84 -7.71
C PRO A 115 -4.49 -9.31 -6.95
N ARG A 116 -3.49 -10.16 -6.71
CA ARG A 116 -2.20 -9.74 -6.11
C ARG A 116 -1.52 -8.69 -7.00
N GLY A 117 -0.85 -7.73 -6.39
CA GLY A 117 -0.01 -6.76 -7.12
C GLY A 117 -0.76 -5.68 -7.91
N THR A 118 -2.07 -5.53 -7.71
CA THR A 118 -2.91 -4.52 -8.39
C THR A 118 -3.08 -3.21 -7.62
N GLY A 119 -2.41 -3.05 -6.48
CA GLY A 119 -2.38 -1.79 -5.73
C GLY A 119 -3.43 -1.62 -4.61
N LYS A 120 -4.14 -2.68 -4.19
CA LYS A 120 -5.16 -2.60 -3.12
C LYS A 120 -4.65 -1.97 -1.82
N THR A 121 -3.54 -2.49 -1.28
CA THR A 121 -2.91 -1.97 -0.06
C THR A 121 -2.44 -0.53 -0.24
N GLU A 122 -1.97 -0.17 -1.44
CA GLU A 122 -1.56 1.20 -1.76
C GLU A 122 -2.75 2.16 -1.75
N ILE A 123 -3.89 1.75 -2.33
CA ILE A 123 -5.14 2.53 -2.30
C ILE A 123 -5.60 2.73 -0.86
N LEU A 124 -5.59 1.66 -0.04
CA LEU A 124 -6.00 1.72 1.36
C LEU A 124 -5.13 2.70 2.16
N GLN A 125 -3.81 2.59 2.03
CA GLN A 125 -2.86 3.49 2.68
C GLN A 125 -2.97 4.93 2.18
N TYR A 126 -3.20 5.14 0.88
CA TYR A 126 -3.39 6.46 0.29
C TYR A 126 -4.64 7.15 0.87
N ILE A 127 -5.76 6.43 0.99
CA ILE A 127 -6.98 6.93 1.63
C ILE A 127 -6.70 7.31 3.09
N GLY A 128 -6.06 6.42 3.86
CA GLY A 128 -5.74 6.71 5.24
C GLY A 128 -4.90 7.98 5.40
N ARG A 129 -3.80 8.07 4.64
CA ARG A 129 -2.94 9.26 4.63
C ARG A 129 -3.69 10.51 4.18
N HIS A 130 -4.60 10.40 3.21
CA HIS A 130 -5.43 11.50 2.77
C HIS A 130 -6.29 12.05 3.92
N TYR A 131 -6.93 11.18 4.70
CA TYR A 131 -7.77 11.61 5.82
C TYR A 131 -6.97 12.12 7.02
N GLU A 132 -5.81 11.53 7.33
CA GLU A 132 -4.87 12.11 8.29
C GLU A 132 -4.52 13.57 7.93
N ASN A 133 -4.08 13.79 6.69
CA ASN A 133 -3.68 15.10 6.21
C ASN A 133 -4.87 16.07 6.02
N LYS A 134 -6.07 15.57 5.75
CA LYS A 134 -7.28 16.38 5.64
C LYS A 134 -7.69 16.89 7.02
N ILE A 135 -7.70 16.02 8.03
CA ILE A 135 -8.05 16.38 9.40
C ILE A 135 -7.01 17.32 10.01
N ALA A 136 -5.71 17.07 9.80
CA ALA A 136 -4.65 17.96 10.25
C ALA A 136 -4.71 19.37 9.64
N ARG A 137 -5.33 19.53 8.45
CA ARG A 137 -5.54 20.84 7.81
C ARG A 137 -6.79 21.57 8.28
N LEU A 138 -7.82 20.84 8.68
CA LEU A 138 -9.13 21.42 9.00
C LEU A 138 -9.27 21.82 10.47
N TYR A 139 -8.45 21.27 11.35
CA TYR A 139 -8.59 21.40 12.79
C TYR A 139 -7.24 21.70 13.43
N GLU A 140 -7.26 22.28 14.63
CA GLU A 140 -6.05 22.57 15.39
C GLU A 140 -5.25 21.28 15.70
N PRO A 141 -3.91 21.38 15.80
CA PRO A 141 -3.04 20.26 16.18
C PRO A 141 -3.46 19.65 17.51
N ASP A 142 -3.63 18.34 17.53
CA ASP A 142 -4.06 17.57 18.69
C ASP A 142 -3.39 16.19 18.65
N GLU A 143 -2.43 15.97 19.55
CA GLU A 143 -1.68 14.71 19.62
C GLU A 143 -2.54 13.53 20.08
N SER A 144 -3.71 13.78 20.66
CA SER A 144 -4.66 12.73 21.05
C SER A 144 -5.55 12.30 19.89
N ARG A 145 -5.60 13.06 18.79
CA ARG A 145 -6.41 12.74 17.61
C ARG A 145 -5.82 11.58 16.82
N ILE A 146 -6.67 10.60 16.49
CA ILE A 146 -6.32 9.41 15.73
C ILE A 146 -7.42 9.19 14.68
N PRO A 147 -7.40 9.94 13.56
CA PRO A 147 -8.43 9.84 12.53
C PRO A 147 -8.47 8.48 11.85
N VAL A 148 -7.32 7.81 11.73
CA VAL A 148 -7.19 6.55 11.02
C VAL A 148 -6.48 5.49 11.84
N ILE A 149 -7.09 4.31 11.90
CA ILE A 149 -6.47 3.08 12.39
C ILE A 149 -6.19 2.17 11.21
N ALA A 150 -4.96 1.64 11.10
CA ALA A 150 -4.58 0.71 10.04
C ALA A 150 -4.13 -0.62 10.63
N LEU A 151 -4.82 -1.69 10.27
CA LEU A 151 -4.56 -3.04 10.74
C LEU A 151 -4.41 -4.00 9.57
N ARG A 152 -3.63 -5.05 9.81
CA ARG A 152 -3.71 -6.28 9.03
C ARG A 152 -4.53 -7.29 9.79
N VAL A 153 -5.19 -8.20 9.06
CA VAL A 153 -5.81 -9.37 9.69
C VAL A 153 -4.77 -10.06 10.59
N PRO A 154 -5.01 -10.18 11.90
CA PRO A 154 -4.06 -10.78 12.84
C PRO A 154 -3.79 -12.25 12.46
N PRO A 155 -2.59 -12.77 12.71
CA PRO A 155 -2.32 -14.18 12.48
C PRO A 155 -3.21 -15.06 13.37
N LEU A 156 -3.49 -16.28 12.91
CA LEU A 156 -4.22 -17.26 13.70
C LEU A 156 -3.37 -17.67 14.91
N ALA A 157 -3.87 -17.48 16.14
CA ALA A 157 -3.14 -17.82 17.34
C ALA A 157 -3.14 -19.34 17.61
N ARG A 158 -2.27 -19.79 18.52
CA ARG A 158 -2.34 -21.14 19.10
C ARG A 158 -3.66 -21.23 19.88
N GLY A 159 -4.66 -21.90 19.31
CA GLY A 159 -6.04 -21.90 19.80
C GLY A 159 -7.09 -21.62 18.71
N GLY A 160 -6.66 -21.32 17.48
CA GLY A 160 -7.58 -21.24 16.33
C GLY A 160 -8.40 -19.95 16.25
N ARG A 161 -8.12 -18.96 17.11
CA ARG A 161 -8.80 -17.66 17.15
C ARG A 161 -7.83 -16.53 16.83
N ARG A 162 -8.33 -15.44 16.26
CA ARG A 162 -7.54 -14.23 15.98
C ARG A 162 -7.69 -13.25 17.13
N ASN A 163 -6.57 -12.69 17.58
CA ASN A 163 -6.58 -11.74 18.68
C ASN A 163 -6.72 -10.30 18.16
N TRP A 164 -7.93 -9.96 17.69
CA TRP A 164 -8.27 -8.60 17.28
C TRP A 164 -8.13 -7.56 18.42
N PRO A 165 -8.59 -7.83 19.66
CA PRO A 165 -8.37 -6.89 20.76
C PRO A 165 -6.90 -6.53 20.96
N ALA A 166 -5.99 -7.51 20.90
CA ALA A 166 -4.55 -7.23 20.99
C ALA A 166 -4.03 -6.42 19.80
N ALA A 167 -4.55 -6.63 18.59
CA ALA A 167 -4.14 -5.87 17.41
C ALA A 167 -4.56 -4.39 17.51
N PHE A 168 -5.80 -4.12 17.92
CA PHE A 168 -6.28 -2.76 18.19
C PHE A 168 -5.54 -2.11 19.37
N ALA A 169 -5.39 -2.81 20.49
CA ALA A 169 -4.66 -2.31 21.66
C ALA A 169 -3.21 -1.99 21.32
N SER A 170 -2.52 -2.87 20.57
CA SER A 170 -1.16 -2.63 20.09
C SER A 170 -1.09 -1.44 19.14
N PHE A 171 -2.10 -1.25 18.27
CA PHE A 171 -2.14 -0.08 17.40
C PHE A 171 -2.23 1.20 18.22
N LEU A 172 -3.18 1.25 19.16
CA LEU A 172 -3.47 2.39 20.01
C LEU A 172 -2.43 2.64 21.12
N GLY A 173 -1.44 1.75 21.29
CA GLY A 173 -0.43 1.86 22.33
C GLY A 173 -0.96 1.61 23.75
N LEU A 174 -2.06 0.86 23.87
CA LEU A 174 -2.65 0.51 25.16
C LEU A 174 -1.81 -0.54 25.87
N LYS A 175 -1.60 -0.36 27.17
CA LYS A 175 -0.87 -1.33 27.99
C LYS A 175 -1.67 -2.62 28.09
N HIS A 176 -0.97 -3.75 28.03
CA HIS A 176 -1.59 -5.06 28.16
C HIS A 176 -1.65 -5.43 29.64
N ASP A 177 -2.82 -5.24 30.25
CA ASP A 177 -3.03 -5.52 31.66
C ASP A 177 -3.38 -7.01 31.85
N GLY A 178 -2.40 -7.87 31.58
CA GLY A 178 -2.27 -9.23 32.12
C GLY A 178 -3.47 -10.19 32.03
N GLY A 179 -4.42 -10.00 31.10
CA GLY A 179 -5.52 -10.93 30.84
C GLY A 179 -6.93 -10.34 30.77
N SER A 180 -7.12 -9.04 31.05
CA SER A 180 -8.43 -8.39 30.84
C SER A 180 -8.68 -8.08 29.36
N ASP A 181 -9.94 -8.20 28.90
CA ASP A 181 -10.33 -7.82 27.54
C ASP A 181 -10.26 -6.29 27.38
N PRO A 182 -9.36 -5.75 26.51
CA PRO A 182 -9.16 -4.31 26.36
C PRO A 182 -10.26 -3.61 25.55
N THR A 183 -11.28 -4.33 25.08
CA THR A 183 -12.30 -3.80 24.15
C THR A 183 -12.98 -2.53 24.63
N ARG A 184 -13.35 -2.44 25.92
CA ARG A 184 -13.93 -1.20 26.49
C ARG A 184 -12.97 -0.01 26.40
N SER A 185 -11.69 -0.23 26.70
CA SER A 185 -10.65 0.80 26.62
C SER A 185 -10.37 1.21 25.18
N ILE A 186 -10.35 0.25 24.25
CA ILE A 186 -10.24 0.49 22.81
C ILE A 186 -11.37 1.40 22.34
N CYS A 187 -12.62 1.05 22.63
CA CYS A 187 -13.78 1.86 22.23
C CYS A 187 -13.75 3.27 22.85
N HIS A 188 -13.36 3.38 24.12
CA HIS A 188 -13.22 4.68 24.79
C HIS A 188 -12.18 5.57 24.10
N VAL A 189 -11.00 5.03 23.79
CA VAL A 189 -9.91 5.76 23.14
C VAL A 189 -10.30 6.15 21.71
N MET A 190 -10.88 5.25 20.92
CA MET A 190 -11.33 5.54 19.56
C MET A 190 -12.37 6.67 19.51
N ARG A 191 -13.35 6.68 20.44
CA ARG A 191 -14.35 7.75 20.53
C ARG A 191 -13.70 9.09 20.88
N ASN A 192 -12.85 9.11 21.91
CA ASN A 192 -12.24 10.34 22.41
C ASN A 192 -11.16 10.89 21.45
N SER A 193 -10.53 10.02 20.66
CA SER A 193 -9.54 10.41 19.65
C SER A 193 -10.15 10.76 18.28
N SER A 194 -11.49 10.78 18.17
CA SER A 194 -12.22 11.09 16.93
C SER A 194 -11.82 10.18 15.76
N THR A 195 -11.72 8.86 16.00
CA THR A 195 -11.42 7.90 14.93
C THR A 195 -12.53 7.84 13.89
N LEU A 196 -12.15 8.07 12.62
CA LEU A 196 -13.07 8.11 11.49
C LEU A 196 -13.03 6.83 10.67
N LEU A 197 -11.83 6.29 10.45
CA LEU A 197 -11.59 5.17 9.55
C LEU A 197 -10.82 4.05 10.24
N VAL A 198 -11.27 2.82 10.00
CA VAL A 198 -10.51 1.60 10.31
C VAL A 198 -10.22 0.88 9.00
N LEU A 199 -8.93 0.76 8.69
CA LEU A 199 -8.42 0.15 7.47
C LEU A 199 -7.97 -1.28 7.77
N ILE A 200 -8.59 -2.28 7.17
CA ILE A 200 -8.26 -3.69 7.35
C ILE A 200 -7.67 -4.28 6.06
N ASP A 201 -6.36 -4.54 6.04
CA ASP A 201 -5.65 -5.15 4.91
C ASP A 201 -5.50 -6.67 5.07
N GLY A 202 -5.60 -7.38 3.94
CA GLY A 202 -5.36 -8.81 3.85
C GLY A 202 -6.52 -9.69 4.32
N ILE A 203 -7.77 -9.28 4.04
CA ILE A 203 -9.00 -10.02 4.39
C ILE A 203 -9.02 -11.47 3.87
N GLU A 204 -8.30 -11.76 2.78
CA GLU A 204 -8.15 -13.13 2.27
C GLU A 204 -7.48 -14.12 3.25
N GLN A 205 -6.94 -13.63 4.37
CA GLN A 205 -6.36 -14.46 5.41
C GLN A 205 -7.41 -15.11 6.30
N LEU A 206 -8.63 -14.57 6.35
CA LEU A 206 -9.74 -15.16 7.10
C LEU A 206 -10.18 -16.48 6.47
N ARG A 207 -10.41 -17.50 7.30
CA ARG A 207 -10.96 -18.78 6.87
C ARG A 207 -12.48 -18.73 7.00
N ALA A 208 -13.19 -19.29 6.02
CA ALA A 208 -14.65 -19.40 6.09
C ALA A 208 -15.10 -20.20 7.33
N GLY A 209 -16.30 -19.90 7.83
CA GLY A 209 -16.86 -20.45 9.07
C GLY A 209 -16.47 -19.62 10.30
N ALA A 210 -16.27 -20.30 11.43
CA ALA A 210 -16.12 -19.66 12.75
C ALA A 210 -15.03 -18.58 12.83
N ASP A 211 -13.88 -18.75 12.14
CA ASP A 211 -12.79 -17.75 12.14
C ASP A 211 -13.25 -16.40 11.58
N ALA A 212 -13.97 -16.42 10.45
CA ALA A 212 -14.50 -15.20 9.84
C ALA A 212 -15.70 -14.66 10.63
N GLU A 213 -16.61 -15.53 11.09
CA GLU A 213 -17.79 -15.11 11.88
C GLU A 213 -17.40 -14.42 13.19
N GLU A 214 -16.48 -14.99 13.96
CA GLU A 214 -15.98 -14.36 15.19
C GLU A 214 -15.22 -13.07 14.91
N SER A 215 -14.46 -13.02 13.81
CA SER A 215 -13.74 -11.82 13.41
C SER A 215 -14.70 -10.68 13.07
N PHE A 216 -15.74 -10.93 12.27
CA PHE A 216 -16.69 -9.89 11.88
C PHE A 216 -17.61 -9.48 13.02
N ALA A 217 -18.03 -10.41 13.90
CA ALA A 217 -18.76 -10.05 15.12
C ALA A 217 -17.96 -9.05 15.99
N TYR A 218 -16.64 -9.27 16.13
CA TYR A 218 -15.79 -8.32 16.86
C TYR A 218 -15.66 -6.98 16.15
N LEU A 219 -15.43 -6.98 14.83
CA LEU A 219 -15.26 -5.74 14.06
C LEU A 219 -16.55 -4.91 13.99
N GLU A 220 -17.71 -5.58 13.92
CA GLU A 220 -19.03 -4.96 14.00
C GLU A 220 -19.25 -4.32 15.37
N GLU A 221 -18.93 -5.01 16.48
CA GLU A 221 -18.99 -4.43 17.82
C GLU A 221 -18.13 -3.16 17.92
N ILE A 222 -16.89 -3.16 17.39
CA ILE A 222 -16.06 -1.96 17.36
C ILE A 222 -16.70 -0.86 16.49
N SER A 223 -17.26 -1.19 15.33
CA SER A 223 -17.94 -0.24 14.44
C SER A 223 -19.14 0.43 15.11
N GLU A 224 -20.04 -0.35 15.68
CA GLU A 224 -21.24 0.13 16.36
C GLU A 224 -20.89 0.90 17.63
N SER A 225 -19.92 0.42 18.41
CA SER A 225 -19.45 1.13 19.58
C SER A 225 -18.78 2.46 19.22
N THR A 226 -17.89 2.52 18.23
CA THR A 226 -17.04 3.72 18.03
C THR A 226 -17.56 4.70 16.99
N GLY A 227 -18.42 4.24 16.08
CA GLY A 227 -18.88 4.99 14.93
C GLY A 227 -17.87 5.10 13.78
N ALA A 228 -16.73 4.43 13.86
CA ALA A 228 -15.74 4.42 12.80
C ALA A 228 -16.25 3.68 11.55
N THR A 229 -15.87 4.15 10.37
CA THR A 229 -16.19 3.48 9.09
C THR A 229 -15.07 2.52 8.70
N PHE A 230 -15.44 1.29 8.32
CA PHE A 230 -14.48 0.23 8.02
C PHE A 230 -14.23 0.08 6.52
N LEU A 231 -12.95 -0.03 6.16
CA LEU A 231 -12.50 -0.34 4.80
C LEU A 231 -11.78 -1.69 4.80
N PHE A 232 -12.20 -2.57 3.89
CA PHE A 232 -11.70 -3.95 3.81
C PHE A 232 -10.96 -4.16 2.51
N ALA A 233 -9.65 -4.45 2.57
CA ALA A 233 -8.84 -4.74 1.40
C ALA A 233 -8.40 -6.21 1.37
N GLY A 234 -8.57 -6.86 0.21
CA GLY A 234 -8.10 -8.24 0.08
C GLY A 234 -8.44 -8.90 -1.26
N ARG A 235 -7.94 -10.11 -1.47
CA ARG A 235 -8.39 -10.95 -2.60
C ARG A 235 -9.72 -11.57 -2.26
N ALA A 236 -10.65 -11.57 -3.21
CA ALA A 236 -11.99 -12.12 -3.01
C ALA A 236 -12.65 -11.54 -1.74
N ALA A 237 -12.34 -10.26 -1.42
CA ALA A 237 -12.79 -9.65 -0.18
C ALA A 237 -14.31 -9.55 -0.14
N ARG A 238 -14.95 -9.26 -1.29
CA ARG A 238 -16.42 -9.24 -1.39
C ARG A 238 -17.04 -10.56 -0.97
N SER A 239 -16.55 -11.69 -1.49
CA SER A 239 -17.05 -13.02 -1.12
C SER A 239 -16.77 -13.44 0.33
N ILE A 240 -15.91 -12.71 1.06
CA ILE A 240 -15.62 -12.97 2.47
C ILE A 240 -16.44 -12.04 3.36
N VAL A 241 -16.57 -10.76 2.99
CA VAL A 241 -17.25 -9.72 3.76
C VAL A 241 -18.76 -9.84 3.60
N ASP A 242 -19.29 -9.87 2.38
CA ASP A 242 -20.73 -9.81 2.11
C ASP A 242 -21.52 -10.87 2.89
N PRO A 243 -21.09 -12.16 2.97
CA PRO A 243 -21.82 -13.18 3.72
C PRO A 243 -21.88 -12.97 5.23
N LEU A 244 -21.10 -12.03 5.78
CA LEU A 244 -20.96 -11.76 7.21
C LEU A 244 -21.55 -10.41 7.61
N THR A 245 -21.86 -9.55 6.64
CA THR A 245 -22.43 -8.22 6.86
C THR A 245 -23.85 -8.09 6.31
N ARG A 246 -24.42 -9.17 5.78
CA ARG A 246 -25.79 -9.23 5.25
C ARG A 246 -26.68 -10.12 6.13
N ASP A 247 -27.99 -9.97 5.96
CA ASP A 247 -28.94 -10.92 6.51
C ASP A 247 -28.69 -12.34 5.95
N ARG A 248 -28.59 -13.31 6.86
CA ARG A 248 -28.40 -14.74 6.55
C ARG A 248 -29.70 -15.53 6.64
N GLU A 249 -30.78 -14.92 7.15
CA GLU A 249 -32.08 -15.56 7.31
C GLU A 249 -32.86 -15.59 5.99
N THR A 250 -32.69 -14.57 5.16
CA THR A 250 -33.29 -14.54 3.83
C THR A 250 -32.53 -15.45 2.86
N ALA A 251 -33.20 -16.51 2.41
CA ALA A 251 -32.68 -17.40 1.38
C ALA A 251 -32.50 -16.63 0.05
N LEU A 252 -31.37 -16.85 -0.62
CA LEU A 252 -31.14 -16.32 -1.96
C LEU A 252 -32.10 -16.97 -2.95
N ALA A 253 -32.59 -16.20 -3.92
CA ALA A 253 -33.24 -16.79 -5.08
C ALA A 253 -32.22 -17.61 -5.91
N ASP A 254 -32.70 -18.59 -6.68
CA ASP A 254 -31.88 -19.57 -7.42
C ASP A 254 -30.80 -18.94 -8.34
N ASN A 255 -30.97 -17.66 -8.72
CA ASN A 255 -30.05 -16.91 -9.59
C ASN A 255 -29.55 -15.60 -8.97
N GLU A 256 -29.71 -15.42 -7.66
CA GLU A 256 -29.27 -14.21 -6.98
C GLU A 256 -27.78 -14.30 -6.62
N GLU A 257 -26.97 -13.41 -7.19
CA GLU A 257 -25.58 -13.29 -6.76
C GLU A 257 -25.52 -12.81 -5.30
N ILE A 258 -24.52 -13.27 -4.55
CA ILE A 258 -24.23 -12.72 -3.23
C ILE A 258 -23.96 -11.22 -3.40
N TRP A 259 -24.86 -10.40 -2.90
CA TRP A 259 -24.67 -8.97 -2.73
C TRP A 259 -24.70 -8.64 -1.23
N GLY A 260 -23.93 -7.64 -0.84
CA GLY A 260 -23.91 -7.07 0.51
C GLY A 260 -24.07 -5.56 0.44
N ASP A 261 -24.31 -4.93 1.59
CA ASP A 261 -24.59 -3.49 1.68
C ASP A 261 -23.34 -2.61 1.48
N TYR A 262 -22.16 -3.22 1.39
CA TYR A 262 -20.89 -2.51 1.33
C TYR A 262 -20.50 -2.19 -0.11
N ALA A 263 -20.16 -0.93 -0.37
CA ALA A 263 -19.70 -0.53 -1.69
C ALA A 263 -18.40 -1.27 -2.04
N THR A 264 -18.40 -1.97 -3.18
CA THR A 264 -17.24 -2.76 -3.63
C THR A 264 -16.51 -2.09 -4.79
N LEU A 265 -15.21 -1.84 -4.57
CA LEU A 265 -14.27 -1.32 -5.56
C LEU A 265 -13.32 -2.44 -6.00
N ARG A 266 -13.32 -2.74 -7.29
CA ARG A 266 -12.47 -3.80 -7.85
C ARG A 266 -11.24 -3.21 -8.56
N THR A 267 -10.06 -3.71 -8.19
CA THR A 267 -8.79 -3.46 -8.87
C THR A 267 -8.46 -4.58 -9.84
N SER A 268 -7.80 -4.24 -10.94
CA SER A 268 -7.30 -5.19 -11.94
C SER A 268 -5.89 -4.81 -12.38
N ARG A 269 -5.21 -5.74 -13.06
CA ARG A 269 -4.06 -5.34 -13.89
C ARG A 269 -4.55 -4.41 -15.00
N ILE A 270 -3.67 -3.54 -15.48
CA ILE A 270 -4.00 -2.63 -16.57
C ILE A 270 -3.79 -3.38 -17.89
N GLY A 271 -4.83 -3.41 -18.72
CA GLY A 271 -4.75 -3.98 -20.08
C GLY A 271 -3.85 -3.16 -21.00
N TYR A 272 -3.69 -3.63 -22.23
CA TYR A 272 -2.99 -2.90 -23.30
C TYR A 272 -3.82 -2.85 -24.58
N ASP A 273 -5.14 -2.92 -24.41
CA ASP A 273 -6.13 -2.53 -25.40
C ASP A 273 -6.12 -0.99 -25.58
N THR A 274 -6.97 -0.47 -26.47
CA THR A 274 -6.98 0.96 -26.83
C THR A 274 -7.04 1.90 -25.63
N ASP A 275 -7.85 1.59 -24.62
CA ASP A 275 -7.98 2.40 -23.41
C ASP A 275 -6.94 2.05 -22.34
N GLY A 276 -6.61 0.76 -22.19
CA GLY A 276 -5.59 0.28 -21.27
C GLY A 276 -4.20 0.84 -21.60
N HIS A 277 -3.84 0.90 -22.88
CA HIS A 277 -2.61 1.53 -23.36
C HIS A 277 -2.54 3.01 -22.95
N LYS A 278 -3.57 3.80 -23.23
CA LYS A 278 -3.61 5.23 -22.84
C LYS A 278 -3.49 5.41 -21.32
N LEU A 279 -4.20 4.58 -20.56
CA LEU A 279 -4.15 4.61 -19.10
C LEU A 279 -2.75 4.22 -18.59
N PHE A 280 -2.15 3.17 -19.14
CA PHE A 280 -0.83 2.70 -18.77
C PHE A 280 0.22 3.76 -19.06
N THR A 281 0.24 4.33 -20.27
CA THR A 281 1.15 5.42 -20.66
C THR A 281 0.99 6.64 -19.74
N LYS A 282 -0.25 7.00 -19.37
CA LYS A 282 -0.50 8.08 -18.40
C LYS A 282 0.07 7.78 -17.01
N ILE A 283 0.05 6.52 -16.58
CA ILE A 283 0.63 6.10 -15.31
C ILE A 283 2.15 6.12 -15.37
N VAL A 284 2.75 5.57 -16.44
CA VAL A 284 4.21 5.61 -16.67
C VAL A 284 4.70 7.06 -16.69
N ARG A 285 3.97 7.97 -17.35
CA ARG A 285 4.30 9.40 -17.37
C ARG A 285 4.28 10.07 -15.98
N LYS A 286 3.51 9.54 -15.03
CA LYS A 286 3.54 10.04 -13.64
C LYS A 286 4.75 9.49 -12.88
N PHE A 287 5.18 8.26 -13.17
CA PHE A 287 6.45 7.73 -12.66
C PHE A 287 7.63 8.51 -13.23
N ASP A 288 7.62 8.78 -14.54
CA ASP A 288 8.63 9.56 -15.27
C ASP A 288 8.90 10.92 -14.59
N LYS A 289 7.84 11.69 -14.31
CA LYS A 289 7.93 12.97 -13.60
C LYS A 289 8.54 12.90 -12.19
N ASN A 290 8.45 11.73 -11.56
CA ASN A 290 8.99 11.47 -10.23
C ASN A 290 10.41 10.89 -10.28
N LEU A 291 11.06 10.79 -11.44
CA LEU A 291 12.45 10.37 -11.52
C LEU A 291 13.38 11.55 -11.18
N CYS A 292 14.33 11.30 -10.29
CA CYS A 292 15.34 12.26 -9.87
C CYS A 292 16.73 11.78 -10.32
N LEU A 293 16.99 11.86 -11.62
CA LEU A 293 18.24 11.45 -12.26
C LEU A 293 18.77 12.60 -13.14
N HIS A 294 20.09 12.78 -13.20
CA HIS A 294 20.70 13.93 -13.87
C HIS A 294 20.53 13.95 -15.40
N HIS A 295 20.59 12.78 -16.06
CA HIS A 295 20.50 12.67 -17.52
C HIS A 295 19.09 12.31 -18.00
N HIS A 296 18.13 12.13 -17.10
CA HIS A 296 16.77 11.82 -17.44
C HIS A 296 16.05 13.03 -18.03
N GLN A 297 15.53 12.86 -19.24
CA GLN A 297 14.70 13.84 -19.92
C GLN A 297 13.22 13.48 -19.76
N PRO A 298 12.31 14.49 -19.77
CA PRO A 298 10.88 14.23 -19.77
C PRO A 298 10.49 13.24 -20.87
N ASP A 299 9.65 12.29 -20.51
CA ASP A 299 9.12 11.22 -21.34
C ASP A 299 10.11 10.11 -21.74
N ASP A 300 11.35 10.10 -21.24
CA ASP A 300 12.28 8.98 -21.44
C ASP A 300 11.70 7.64 -20.96
N LEU A 301 11.10 7.61 -19.77
CA LEU A 301 10.43 6.42 -19.26
C LEU A 301 9.08 6.22 -19.95
N THR A 302 8.36 7.32 -20.22
CA THR A 302 7.06 7.28 -20.91
C THR A 302 7.17 6.58 -22.26
N ASN A 303 8.22 6.84 -23.04
CA ASN A 303 8.45 6.22 -24.35
C ASN A 303 8.67 4.71 -24.26
N LEU A 304 9.06 4.18 -23.10
CA LEU A 304 9.21 2.75 -22.84
C LEU A 304 7.89 2.08 -22.38
N HIS A 305 6.73 2.76 -22.47
CA HIS A 305 5.46 2.23 -21.96
C HIS A 305 5.12 0.83 -22.51
N GLU A 306 5.44 0.51 -23.76
CA GLU A 306 5.15 -0.79 -24.35
C GLU A 306 6.04 -1.88 -23.77
N TYR A 307 7.35 -1.61 -23.71
CA TYR A 307 8.31 -2.47 -23.06
C TYR A 307 7.91 -2.74 -21.60
N LEU A 308 7.62 -1.68 -20.83
CA LEU A 308 7.22 -1.76 -19.43
C LEU A 308 5.94 -2.57 -19.26
N HIS A 309 4.95 -2.41 -20.14
CA HIS A 309 3.73 -3.23 -20.09
C HIS A 309 4.04 -4.70 -20.33
N ARG A 310 4.79 -5.01 -21.39
CA ARG A 310 5.20 -6.38 -21.74
C ARG A 310 5.97 -7.05 -20.60
N ARG A 311 6.85 -6.30 -19.94
CA ARG A 311 7.68 -6.73 -18.80
C ARG A 311 6.87 -7.00 -17.54
N THR A 312 5.91 -6.12 -17.23
CA THR A 312 5.18 -6.13 -15.95
C THR A 312 3.78 -6.77 -16.04
N LYS A 313 3.33 -7.07 -17.26
CA LYS A 313 1.96 -7.53 -17.59
C LYS A 313 0.87 -6.61 -17.04
N GLY A 314 1.17 -5.31 -16.90
CA GLY A 314 0.26 -4.31 -16.35
C GLY A 314 0.03 -4.38 -14.84
N TYR A 315 0.84 -5.13 -14.09
CA TYR A 315 0.77 -5.16 -12.62
C TYR A 315 1.52 -3.97 -12.02
N LEU A 316 0.79 -3.10 -11.31
CA LEU A 316 1.35 -1.89 -10.69
C LEU A 316 2.48 -2.18 -9.70
N ARG A 317 2.40 -3.27 -8.94
CA ARG A 317 3.51 -3.65 -8.03
C ARG A 317 4.80 -3.92 -8.79
N ALA A 318 4.73 -4.68 -9.87
CA ALA A 318 5.89 -5.00 -10.69
C ALA A 318 6.43 -3.74 -11.38
N LEU A 319 5.53 -2.87 -11.89
CA LEU A 319 5.91 -1.60 -12.49
C LEU A 319 6.64 -0.69 -11.50
N SER A 320 6.05 -0.47 -10.32
CA SER A 320 6.66 0.36 -9.28
C SER A 320 8.04 -0.16 -8.86
N GLN A 321 8.17 -1.47 -8.63
CA GLN A 321 9.45 -2.06 -8.27
C GLN A 321 10.49 -1.94 -9.39
N LEU A 322 10.09 -2.18 -10.65
CA LEU A 322 10.99 -2.10 -11.79
C LEU A 322 11.51 -0.68 -11.99
N VAL A 323 10.63 0.32 -11.88
CA VAL A 323 11.02 1.74 -12.03
C VAL A 323 11.90 2.18 -10.86
N SER A 324 11.54 1.84 -9.62
CA SER A 324 12.34 2.19 -8.44
C SER A 324 13.74 1.56 -8.49
N GLN A 325 13.84 0.27 -8.81
CA GLN A 325 15.14 -0.40 -8.96
C GLN A 325 15.92 0.11 -10.18
N GLY A 326 15.23 0.42 -11.28
CA GLY A 326 15.84 1.03 -12.47
C GLY A 326 16.49 2.37 -12.14
N ALA A 327 15.77 3.24 -11.44
CA ALA A 327 16.32 4.52 -11.02
C ALA A 327 17.52 4.37 -10.07
N GLN A 328 17.44 3.45 -9.11
CA GLN A 328 18.55 3.17 -8.20
C GLN A 328 19.78 2.61 -8.93
N LYS A 329 19.58 1.65 -9.85
CA LYS A 329 20.68 1.10 -10.66
C LYS A 329 21.28 2.16 -11.58
N ALA A 330 20.47 3.06 -12.13
CA ALA A 330 20.93 4.17 -12.97
C ALA A 330 21.79 5.19 -12.21
N ILE A 331 21.47 5.45 -10.94
CA ILE A 331 22.31 6.25 -10.05
C ILE A 331 23.62 5.49 -9.79
N TRP A 332 23.50 4.23 -9.43
CA TRP A 332 24.62 3.42 -8.96
C TRP A 332 25.67 3.17 -10.06
N ASN A 333 25.24 2.85 -11.28
CA ASN A 333 26.13 2.65 -12.42
C ASN A 333 26.50 3.97 -13.14
N LYS A 334 26.13 5.12 -12.56
CA LYS A 334 26.43 6.47 -13.05
C LYS A 334 25.81 6.82 -14.42
N GLN A 335 24.89 6.00 -14.95
CA GLN A 335 24.19 6.31 -16.20
C GLN A 335 23.22 7.48 -16.06
N GLU A 336 22.64 7.65 -14.86
CA GLU A 336 21.73 8.76 -14.51
C GLU A 336 20.51 8.89 -15.47
N ARG A 337 20.13 7.79 -16.12
CA ARG A 337 18.98 7.69 -17.03
C ARG A 337 18.46 6.26 -17.04
N ILE A 338 17.14 6.10 -17.15
CA ILE A 338 16.54 4.77 -17.38
C ILE A 338 16.48 4.51 -18.87
N THR A 339 17.06 3.40 -19.31
CA THR A 339 16.97 2.89 -20.69
C THR A 339 16.40 1.47 -20.71
N GLU A 340 16.04 0.96 -21.89
CA GLU A 340 15.59 -0.42 -22.03
C GLU A 340 16.68 -1.40 -21.57
N GLU A 341 17.93 -1.19 -21.99
CA GLU A 341 19.11 -2.00 -21.66
C GLU A 341 19.33 -2.06 -20.14
N LEU A 342 19.23 -0.91 -19.46
CA LEU A 342 19.34 -0.86 -18.01
C LEU A 342 18.25 -1.70 -17.34
N LEU A 343 17.00 -1.60 -17.80
CA LEU A 343 15.88 -2.39 -17.26
C LEU A 343 15.99 -3.88 -17.61
N GLU A 344 16.66 -4.24 -18.71
CA GLU A 344 16.94 -5.63 -19.07
C GLU A 344 17.87 -6.31 -18.07
N SER A 345 18.81 -5.55 -17.49
CA SER A 345 19.73 -6.03 -16.46
C SER A 345 19.04 -6.36 -15.13
N LEU A 346 17.77 -5.97 -14.94
CA LEU A 346 17.01 -6.22 -13.72
C LEU A 346 16.17 -7.50 -13.84
N ALA A 347 16.11 -8.28 -12.74
CA ALA A 347 15.39 -9.55 -12.72
C ALA A 347 13.86 -9.40 -12.70
N ILE A 348 13.30 -8.25 -12.28
CA ILE A 348 11.86 -8.08 -12.05
C ILE A 348 11.02 -8.44 -13.28
N GLY A 349 10.15 -9.45 -13.13
CA GLY A 349 9.28 -9.92 -14.21
C GLY A 349 9.95 -10.89 -15.19
N ARG A 350 11.21 -11.29 -14.95
CA ARG A 350 11.93 -12.40 -15.64
C ARG A 350 12.23 -13.48 -14.59
N SER A 351 12.45 -14.70 -15.07
CA SER A 351 13.14 -15.73 -14.29
C SER A 351 14.61 -15.66 -14.66
N ARG A 352 15.50 -15.61 -13.68
CA ARG A 352 16.93 -15.83 -13.88
C ARG A 352 17.32 -17.16 -13.22
N THR A 353 18.16 -17.93 -13.88
CA THR A 353 18.83 -19.07 -13.26
C THR A 353 20.11 -18.52 -12.63
N ILE A 354 20.32 -18.80 -11.35
CA ILE A 354 21.49 -18.37 -10.57
C ILE A 354 22.55 -19.47 -10.64
#